data_AF-A0AAV2RDD2-F1
#
_entry.id   AF-A0AAV2RDD2-F1
#
_cell.length_a   1.000
_cell.length_b   1.000
_cell.length_c   1.000
_cell.angle_alpha   90.00
_cell.angle_beta   90.00
_cell.angle_gamma   90.00
#
_symmetry.space_group_name_H-M   'P 1'
#
loop_
_entity.id
_entity.type
_entity.pdbx_description
1 polymer ?
#
loop_
_entity_poly.entity_id
_entity_poly.type
_entity_poly.pdbx_seq_one_letter_code
_entity_poly.pdbx_strand_id
1 'polypeptide(L)'
;MNNYRPISILSHLNKVYETIICEQMKSFLNKQNVFYKYQYGFREKHSTDHALIEIMDGIKIAIDGKKLAGGIFVDLKKAFDTVNHKILLEKLKHAGIRGCPNKLIESYLTNRFQFVQ
;
A
#
# COMPACT_ATOMS: atom_id res chain seq x y z
N MET A 1 15.09 19.53 12.62
CA MET A 1 15.75 18.60 11.66
C MET A 1 15.07 17.22 11.55
N ASN A 2 13.81 17.03 11.96
CA ASN A 2 13.18 15.68 12.04
C ASN A 2 12.00 15.44 11.06
N ASN A 3 11.84 16.27 10.03
CA ASN A 3 10.69 16.25 9.11
C ASN A 3 11.03 15.85 7.66
N TYR A 4 12.27 15.43 7.39
CA TYR A 4 12.62 14.99 6.05
C TYR A 4 12.15 13.56 5.82
N ARG A 5 11.47 13.33 4.70
CA ARG A 5 11.16 12.00 4.21
C ARG A 5 12.36 11.53 3.39
N PRO A 6 13.18 10.58 3.89
CA PRO A 6 14.29 10.08 3.11
C PRO A 6 13.74 9.41 1.85
N ILE A 7 14.25 9.81 0.69
CA ILE A 7 13.93 9.18 -0.59
C ILE A 7 15.06 8.22 -0.91
N SER A 8 14.72 6.95 -1.12
CA SER A 8 15.70 5.95 -1.58
C SER A 8 15.95 6.11 -3.08
N ILE A 9 17.12 6.64 -3.43
CA ILE A 9 17.57 6.69 -4.83
C ILE A 9 18.14 5.33 -5.19
N LEU A 10 17.36 4.54 -5.92
CA LEU A 10 17.80 3.26 -6.46
C LEU A 10 18.59 3.45 -7.76
N SER A 11 19.54 2.55 -8.01
CA SER A 11 20.24 2.47 -9.30
C SER A 11 19.23 2.26 -10.44
N HIS A 12 19.59 2.68 -11.65
CA HIS A 12 18.72 2.57 -12.81
C HIS A 12 18.28 1.12 -13.07
N LEU A 13 19.20 0.16 -12.94
CA LEU A 13 18.89 -1.26 -13.08
C LEU A 13 17.90 -1.74 -12.01
N ASN A 14 18.10 -1.35 -10.75
CA ASN A 14 17.19 -1.73 -9.67
C ASN A 14 15.78 -1.17 -9.87
N LYS A 15 15.65 0.05 -10.40
CA LYS A 15 14.33 0.63 -10.73
C LYS A 15 13.60 -0.18 -11.81
N VAL A 16 14.31 -0.64 -12.84
CA VAL A 16 13.71 -1.48 -13.89
C VAL A 16 13.22 -2.80 -13.29
N TYR A 17 14.07 -3.48 -12.51
CA TYR A 17 13.69 -4.73 -11.83
C TYR A 17 12.49 -4.54 -10.89
N GLU A 18 12.50 -3.50 -10.06
CA GLU A 18 11.42 -3.21 -9.13
C GLU A 18 10.10 -2.92 -9.85
N THR A 19 10.16 -2.20 -10.98
CA THR A 19 8.98 -1.90 -11.80
C THR A 19 8.34 -3.18 -12.32
N ILE A 20 9.15 -4.08 -12.90
CA ILE A 20 8.68 -5.37 -13.43
C ILE A 20 8.06 -6.23 -12.32
N ILE A 21 8.74 -6.33 -11.17
CA ILE A 21 8.23 -7.10 -10.02
C ILE A 21 6.90 -6.49 -9.52
N CYS A 22 6.83 -5.16 -9.41
CA CYS A 22 5.65 -4.45 -8.93
C CYS A 22 4.44 -4.69 -9.85
N GLU A 23 4.62 -4.62 -11.17
CA GLU A 23 3.57 -4.87 -12.15
C GLU A 23 3.03 -6.31 -12.06
N GLN A 24 3.93 -7.30 -11.97
CA GLN A 24 3.53 -8.71 -11.82
C GLN A 24 2.75 -8.94 -10.52
N MET A 25 3.22 -8.37 -9.41
CA MET A 25 2.54 -8.46 -8.12
C MET A 25 1.16 -7.80 -8.15
N LYS A 26 1.05 -6.59 -8.71
CA LYS A 26 -0.24 -5.89 -8.85
C LYS A 26 -1.24 -6.72 -9.66
N SER A 27 -0.81 -7.24 -10.81
CA SER A 27 -1.65 -8.09 -11.66
C SER A 27 -2.14 -9.33 -10.92
N PHE A 28 -1.26 -10.00 -10.17
CA PHE A 28 -1.62 -11.16 -9.35
C PHE A 28 -2.60 -10.82 -8.22
N LEU A 29 -2.32 -9.79 -7.43
CA LEU A 29 -3.14 -9.39 -6.28
C LEU A 29 -4.53 -8.90 -6.70
N ASN A 30 -4.61 -8.21 -7.84
CA ASN A 30 -5.90 -7.81 -8.43
C ASN A 30 -6.71 -9.04 -8.88
N LYS A 31 -6.08 -10.03 -9.52
CA LYS A 31 -6.76 -11.29 -9.91
C LYS A 31 -7.26 -12.10 -8.73
N GLN A 32 -6.51 -12.11 -7.62
CA GLN A 32 -6.88 -12.81 -6.39
C GLN A 32 -7.87 -12.03 -5.51
N ASN A 33 -8.32 -10.84 -5.92
CA ASN A 33 -9.26 -9.98 -5.18
C ASN A 33 -8.85 -9.76 -3.70
N VAL A 34 -7.55 -9.59 -3.45
CA VAL A 34 -7.01 -9.43 -2.08
C VAL A 34 -7.36 -8.07 -1.49
N PHE A 35 -7.56 -7.06 -2.33
CA PHE A 35 -7.82 -5.69 -1.90
C PHE A 35 -9.26 -5.49 -1.43
N TYR A 36 -9.41 -4.77 -0.33
CA TYR A 36 -10.72 -4.39 0.18
C TYR A 36 -11.45 -3.45 -0.80
N LYS A 37 -12.78 -3.58 -0.90
CA LYS A 37 -13.60 -2.82 -1.86
C LYS A 37 -13.45 -1.30 -1.75
N TYR A 38 -13.27 -0.77 -0.53
CA TYR A 38 -13.12 0.66 -0.28
C TYR A 38 -11.67 1.11 -0.13
N GLN A 39 -10.71 0.31 -0.60
CA GLN A 39 -9.33 0.74 -0.74
C GLN A 39 -9.20 1.48 -2.08
N TYR A 40 -8.97 2.79 -2.03
CA TYR A 40 -8.85 3.64 -3.23
C TYR A 40 -7.40 4.03 -3.54
N GLY A 41 -6.54 4.11 -2.52
CA GLY A 41 -5.13 4.46 -2.69
C GLY A 41 -4.32 3.36 -3.39
N PHE A 42 -3.40 3.77 -4.26
CA PHE A 42 -2.44 2.90 -4.97
C PHE A 42 -3.08 1.76 -5.78
N ARG A 43 -4.34 1.90 -6.20
CA ARG A 43 -5.03 0.94 -7.07
C ARG A 43 -5.28 1.53 -8.44
N GLU A 44 -5.17 0.69 -9.46
CA GLU A 44 -5.57 1.05 -10.82
C GLU A 44 -7.07 1.37 -10.85
N LYS A 45 -7.44 2.38 -11.65
CA LYS A 45 -8.82 2.83 -11.86
C LYS A 45 -9.54 3.37 -10.59
N HIS A 46 -8.81 3.63 -9.52
CA HIS A 46 -9.34 4.29 -8.32
C HIS A 46 -8.61 5.61 -8.11
N SER A 47 -9.33 6.66 -7.70
CA SER A 47 -8.76 7.96 -7.35
C SER A 47 -9.19 8.39 -5.96
N THR A 48 -8.57 9.45 -5.45
CA THR A 48 -8.99 10.11 -4.21
C THR A 48 -10.40 10.67 -4.30
N ASP A 49 -10.86 11.04 -5.50
CA ASP A 49 -12.21 11.55 -5.73
C ASP A 49 -13.26 10.48 -5.49
N HIS A 50 -12.99 9.24 -5.91
CA HIS A 50 -13.87 8.10 -5.63
C HIS A 50 -14.03 7.88 -4.11
N ALA A 51 -12.93 8.00 -3.37
CA ALA A 51 -12.97 7.90 -1.91
C ALA A 51 -13.80 9.02 -1.27
N LEU A 52 -13.67 10.25 -1.79
CA LEU A 52 -14.41 11.41 -1.31
C LEU A 52 -15.90 11.29 -1.59
N ILE A 53 -16.27 10.89 -2.81
CA ILE A 53 -17.66 10.67 -3.21
C ILE A 53 -18.32 9.63 -2.29
N GLU A 54 -17.67 8.49 -2.05
CA GLU A 54 -18.21 7.43 -1.17
C GLU A 54 -18.47 7.95 0.25
N ILE A 55 -17.55 8.74 0.82
CA ILE A 55 -17.73 9.34 2.15
C ILE A 55 -18.87 10.36 2.13
N MET A 56 -18.92 11.23 1.13
CA MET A 56 -19.97 12.24 1.00
C MET A 56 -21.35 11.61 0.86
N ASP A 57 -21.48 10.55 0.06
CA ASP A 57 -22.76 9.87 -0.13
C ASP A 57 -23.19 9.13 1.14
N GLY A 58 -22.27 8.52 1.88
CA GLY A 58 -22.55 7.96 3.21
C GLY A 58 -23.06 9.00 4.21
N ILE A 59 -22.47 10.21 4.20
CA ILE A 59 -22.92 11.32 5.05
C ILE A 59 -24.32 11.80 4.64
N LYS A 60 -24.57 11.98 3.35
CA LYS A 60 -25.89 12.41 2.83
C LYS A 60 -26.98 11.43 3.24
N ILE A 61 -26.78 10.13 3.02
CA ILE A 61 -27.76 9.08 3.39
C ILE A 61 -28.07 9.11 4.90
N ALA A 62 -27.06 9.35 5.74
CA ALA A 62 -27.28 9.47 7.19
C ALA A 62 -28.11 10.71 7.54
N ILE A 63 -27.81 11.86 6.94
CA ILE A 63 -28.55 13.12 7.16
C ILE A 63 -30.01 12.99 6.68
N ASP A 64 -30.23 12.44 5.48
CA ASP A 64 -31.58 12.21 4.93
C ASP A 64 -32.39 11.26 5.81
N GLY A 65 -31.72 10.26 6.40
CA GLY A 65 -32.31 9.35 7.38
C GLY A 65 -32.50 9.94 8.78
N LYS A 66 -32.27 11.24 8.98
CA LYS A 66 -32.27 11.94 10.29
C LYS A 66 -31.34 11.29 11.33
N LYS A 67 -30.26 10.66 10.88
CA LYS A 67 -29.22 10.06 11.72
C LYS A 67 -28.05 11.03 11.87
N LEU A 68 -27.30 10.88 12.96
CA LEU A 68 -26.03 11.59 13.14
C LEU A 68 -24.93 10.91 12.31
N ALA A 69 -24.19 11.70 11.54
CA ALA A 69 -23.01 11.27 10.80
C ALA A 69 -21.75 11.70 11.55
N GLY A 70 -20.80 10.78 11.73
CA GLY A 70 -19.50 11.05 12.34
C GLY A 70 -18.40 10.28 11.62
N GLY A 71 -17.22 10.88 11.49
CA GLY A 71 -16.06 10.29 10.82
C GLY A 71 -14.86 10.16 11.76
N ILE A 72 -14.16 9.04 11.66
CA ILE A 72 -12.88 8.81 12.37
C ILE A 72 -11.78 8.72 11.31
N PHE A 73 -10.80 9.61 11.41
CA PHE A 73 -9.64 9.65 10.52
C PHE A 73 -8.40 9.23 11.29
N VAL A 74 -7.68 8.24 10.76
CA VAL A 74 -6.46 7.69 11.36
C VAL A 74 -5.31 7.87 10.39
N ASP A 75 -4.24 8.52 10.85
CA ASP A 75 -3.00 8.68 10.10
C ASP A 75 -1.84 7.96 10.79
N LEU A 76 -1.01 7.27 10.01
CA LEU A 76 0.13 6.50 10.52
C LEU A 76 1.43 7.28 10.31
N LYS A 77 2.09 7.63 11.42
CA LYS A 77 3.40 8.27 11.38
C LYS A 77 4.43 7.33 10.75
N LYS A 78 5.10 7.80 9.68
CA LYS A 78 6.15 7.05 8.98
C LYS A 78 5.70 5.64 8.61
N ALA A 79 4.54 5.52 7.94
CA ALA A 79 3.91 4.24 7.62
C ALA A 79 4.87 3.22 6.98
N PHE A 80 5.78 3.65 6.09
CA PHE A 80 6.77 2.76 5.46
C PHE A 80 7.88 2.30 6.43
N ASP A 81 8.37 3.20 7.29
CA ASP A 81 9.43 2.87 8.25
C ASP A 81 8.92 2.00 9.42
N THR A 82 7.59 1.98 9.63
CA THR A 82 6.94 1.27 10.73
C THR A 82 6.37 -0.09 10.33
N VAL A 83 6.44 -0.46 9.04
CA VAL A 83 5.96 -1.78 8.60
C VAL A 83 6.86 -2.88 9.17
N ASN A 84 6.28 -3.81 9.92
CA ASN A 84 6.99 -5.01 10.33
C ASN A 84 7.15 -5.97 9.15
N HIS A 85 8.39 -6.19 8.71
CA HIS A 85 8.68 -7.02 7.54
C HIS A 85 8.23 -8.48 7.71
N LYS A 86 8.29 -9.06 8.91
CA LYS A 86 7.83 -10.44 9.16
C LYS A 86 6.32 -10.56 8.95
N ILE A 87 5.55 -9.62 9.50
CA ILE A 87 4.09 -9.58 9.34
C ILE A 87 3.72 -9.36 7.87
N LEU A 88 4.45 -8.48 7.18
CA LEU A 88 4.24 -8.25 5.74
C LEU A 88 4.45 -9.53 4.92
N LEU A 89 5.56 -10.24 5.12
CA LEU A 89 5.87 -11.47 4.38
C LEU A 89 4.84 -12.58 4.64
N GLU A 90 4.37 -12.75 5.88
CA GLU A 90 3.30 -13.71 6.18
C GLU A 90 1.96 -13.32 5.53
N LYS A 91 1.62 -12.02 5.49
CA LYS A 91 0.44 -11.54 4.74
C LYS A 91 0.55 -11.82 3.24
N LEU A 92 1.71 -11.60 2.64
CA LEU A 92 1.95 -11.88 1.23
C LEU A 92 1.82 -13.38 0.91
N LYS A 93 2.35 -14.23 1.80
CA LYS A 93 2.21 -15.68 1.74
C LYS A 93 0.75 -16.13 1.83
N HIS A 94 -0.03 -15.51 2.72
CA HIS A 94 -1.47 -15.77 2.84
C HIS A 94 -2.23 -15.34 1.58
N ALA A 95 -1.88 -14.18 1.01
CA ALA A 95 -2.43 -13.66 -0.24
C ALA A 95 -2.06 -14.48 -1.49
N GLY A 96 -1.18 -15.48 -1.37
CA GLY A 96 -0.82 -16.41 -2.44
C GLY A 96 0.58 -16.21 -3.04
N ILE A 97 1.33 -15.19 -2.61
CA ILE A 97 2.73 -14.99 -3.02
C ILE A 97 3.62 -15.88 -2.15
N ARG A 98 3.93 -17.09 -2.64
CA ARG A 98 4.63 -18.14 -1.89
C ARG A 98 5.89 -18.60 -2.61
N GLY A 99 6.80 -19.26 -1.90
CA GLY A 99 8.01 -19.84 -2.51
C GLY A 99 9.01 -18.78 -2.96
N CYS A 100 9.56 -18.93 -4.18
CA CYS A 100 10.61 -18.07 -4.71
C CYS A 100 10.23 -16.57 -4.74
N PRO A 101 9.01 -16.17 -5.19
CA PRO A 101 8.57 -14.78 -5.12
C PRO A 101 8.62 -14.18 -3.71
N ASN A 102 8.19 -14.93 -2.68
CA ASN A 102 8.22 -14.42 -1.29
C ASN A 102 9.65 -14.29 -0.76
N LYS A 103 10.52 -15.25 -1.10
CA LYS A 103 11.96 -15.19 -0.76
C LYS A 103 12.66 -14.02 -1.46
N LEU A 104 12.29 -13.72 -2.70
CA LEU A 104 12.81 -12.56 -3.43
C LEU A 104 12.44 -11.25 -2.72
N ILE A 105 11.19 -11.11 -2.28
CA ILE A 105 10.72 -9.93 -1.53
C ILE A 105 11.41 -9.85 -0.16
N GLU A 106 11.56 -10.97 0.54
CA GLU A 106 12.29 -11.04 1.80
C GLU A 106 13.75 -10.58 1.64
N SER A 107 14.43 -11.05 0.59
CA SER A 107 15.78 -10.62 0.25
C SER A 107 15.84 -9.13 -0.11
N TYR A 108 14.81 -8.59 -0.77
CA TYR A 108 14.74 -7.17 -1.11
C TYR A 108 14.53 -6.27 0.11
N LEU A 109 13.80 -6.75 1.12
CA LEU A 109 13.46 -6.00 2.33
C LEU A 109 14.52 -6.11 3.44
N THR A 110 15.46 -7.04 3.33
CA THR A 110 16.47 -7.33 4.36
C THR A 110 17.83 -6.70 4.01
N ASN A 111 18.58 -6.23 5.01
CA ASN A 111 19.94 -5.68 4.87
C ASN A 111 20.09 -4.54 3.85
N ARG A 112 19.08 -3.67 3.74
CA ARG A 112 19.18 -2.46 2.93
C ARG A 112 19.97 -1.39 3.67
N PHE A 113 21.13 -1.03 3.14
CA PHE A 113 21.90 0.14 3.55
C PHE A 113 21.83 1.17 2.43
N GLN A 114 21.39 2.39 2.74
CA GLN A 114 21.51 3.51 1.80
C GLN A 114 22.89 4.14 1.97
N PHE A 115 23.71 4.06 0.94
CA PHE A 115 24.92 4.87 0.84
C PHE A 115 24.53 6.21 0.21
N VAL A 116 24.77 7.30 0.93
CA VAL A 116 24.69 8.67 0.40
C VAL A 116 26.13 9.11 0.26
N GLN A 117 26.60 9.34 -0.97
CA GLN A 117 27.92 9.91 -1.23
C GLN A 117 27.84 11.43 -1.14
#